data_AF-A0A7Y5W805-F1
#
_entry.id   AF-A0A7Y5W805-F1
#
_cell.length_a   1.000
_cell.length_b   1.000
_cell.length_c   1.000
_cell.angle_alpha   90.00
_cell.angle_beta   90.00
_cell.angle_gamma   90.00
#
_symmetry.space_group_name_H-M   'P 1'
#
loop_
_entity.id
_entity.type
_entity.pdbx_description
1 polymer ?
#
loop_
_entity_poly.entity_id
_entity_poly.type
_entity_poly.pdbx_seq_one_letter_code
_entity_poly.pdbx_strand_id
1 'polypeptide(L)'
;GVLAAIGAASVRVWRRPRVAILSTGDELIPPGEPMRPGMIYDSNAQILADAVRELGGEPLRYGIVADNLDPLRARLHDALRAADVVLLSGGTSKGAGDLSYRVVRELSEPGIVAHGVALKPGKPICLAVDRGKPVVILPGFPTSAIFTFHEFVAPVIRILGGRSAGERPTVPVKMAVKVNSEIGRTEYLLVGLVPGEGGLAAYPMGKGSGSVTTFSRADGFVTIGRHEEIVEAGAEVNVQLLGSELRVADLVVIGSHCVGLDFLLGQLQSRGFRTKFLAVGSTAGLQAAQRGECDVAGMHLLDPATGRYNLPYLTPDLELIEGYGRKQGLVFRPGDTRFAGRDPAEAIRQVKEDSGCVMVNRNQGSGTRILIDRLLGGAQPAGYAVQSRNHNAVAAAVAQGRADWGVAIQWVARQAGLGFLPLEDEQYDFVVPRGRLERPAVVALRELLAEPAVRQRLAGMGFRLKV
;
A
#
# COMPACT_ATOMS: atom_id res chain seq x y z
N GLY A 1 29.28 -20.98 -21.67
CA GLY A 1 29.10 -22.25 -22.40
C GLY A 1 29.58 -22.10 -23.83
N VAL A 2 28.69 -21.71 -24.74
CA VAL A 2 28.97 -21.64 -26.20
C VAL A 2 30.17 -20.76 -26.55
N LEU A 3 30.24 -19.51 -26.05
CA LEU A 3 31.39 -18.62 -26.32
C LEU A 3 32.73 -19.23 -25.89
N ALA A 4 32.76 -19.88 -24.72
CA ALA A 4 33.96 -20.56 -24.24
C ALA A 4 34.29 -21.81 -25.08
N ALA A 5 33.27 -22.55 -25.53
CA ALA A 5 33.45 -23.74 -26.37
C ALA A 5 34.05 -23.43 -27.75
N ILE A 6 33.84 -22.21 -28.27
CA ILE A 6 34.49 -21.73 -29.50
C ILE A 6 35.82 -21.00 -29.24
N GLY A 7 36.34 -21.04 -28.00
CA GLY A 7 37.61 -20.42 -27.62
C GLY A 7 37.56 -18.90 -27.41
N ALA A 8 36.38 -18.28 -27.34
CA ALA A 8 36.27 -16.84 -27.12
C ALA A 8 36.42 -16.50 -25.62
N ALA A 9 37.60 -16.01 -25.23
CA ALA A 9 37.90 -15.58 -23.87
C ALA A 9 37.32 -14.19 -23.52
N SER A 10 37.06 -13.34 -24.52
CA SER A 10 36.47 -12.03 -24.36
C SER A 10 35.52 -11.71 -25.51
N VAL A 11 34.51 -10.89 -25.24
CA VAL A 11 33.53 -10.44 -26.25
C VAL A 11 33.23 -8.96 -26.05
N ARG A 12 32.90 -8.28 -27.15
CA ARG A 12 32.41 -6.89 -27.09
C ARG A 12 30.98 -6.89 -26.55
N VAL A 13 30.73 -6.07 -25.54
CA VAL A 13 29.42 -5.90 -24.93
C VAL A 13 29.08 -4.41 -24.84
N TRP A 14 27.79 -4.11 -24.70
CA TRP A 14 27.33 -2.78 -24.37
C TRP A 14 27.74 -2.43 -22.93
N ARG A 15 28.19 -1.19 -22.71
CA ARG A 15 28.43 -0.69 -21.35
C ARG A 15 27.10 -0.51 -20.62
N ARG A 16 27.13 -0.58 -19.29
CA ARG A 16 25.95 -0.25 -18.48
C ARG A 16 25.63 1.25 -18.62
N PRO A 17 24.38 1.63 -18.90
CA PRO A 17 23.96 3.03 -18.87
C PRO A 17 24.06 3.58 -17.45
N ARG A 18 24.69 4.75 -17.29
CA ARG A 18 24.81 5.44 -15.99
C ARG A 18 23.61 6.35 -15.80
N VAL A 19 22.89 6.20 -14.70
CA VAL A 19 21.65 6.94 -14.42
C VAL A 19 21.80 7.73 -13.13
N ALA A 20 21.86 9.05 -13.21
CA ALA A 20 21.91 9.91 -12.03
C ALA A 20 20.52 10.07 -11.42
N ILE A 21 20.42 10.02 -10.10
CA ILE A 21 19.17 10.13 -9.35
C ILE A 21 19.32 11.24 -8.31
N LEU A 22 18.54 12.29 -8.47
CA LEU A 22 18.45 13.44 -7.58
C LEU A 22 17.06 13.46 -6.94
N SER A 23 17.01 13.71 -5.63
CA SER A 23 15.75 13.96 -4.94
C SER A 23 15.67 15.42 -4.52
N THR A 24 14.48 16.00 -4.54
CA THR A 24 14.25 17.41 -4.17
C THR A 24 13.09 17.52 -3.20
N GLY A 25 13.27 18.30 -2.14
CA GLY A 25 12.24 18.58 -1.15
C GLY A 25 12.84 18.85 0.22
N ASP A 26 12.43 19.95 0.85
CA ASP A 26 12.89 20.32 2.19
C ASP A 26 12.35 19.38 3.29
N GLU A 27 11.31 18.59 2.97
CA GLU A 27 10.76 17.56 3.84
C GLU A 27 11.57 16.25 3.83
N LEU A 28 12.53 16.08 2.91
CA LEU A 28 13.22 14.82 2.70
C LEU A 28 14.43 14.66 3.63
N ILE A 29 14.55 13.49 4.25
CA ILE A 29 15.75 13.05 4.97
C ILE A 29 16.22 11.67 4.45
N PRO A 30 17.53 11.37 4.50
CA PRO A 30 18.02 10.08 4.07
C PRO A 30 17.59 8.96 5.04
N PRO A 31 17.30 7.74 4.53
CA PRO A 31 17.07 6.58 5.39
C PRO A 31 18.26 6.34 6.33
N GLY A 32 17.96 6.10 7.61
CA GLY A 32 18.96 5.89 8.67
C GLY A 32 19.12 7.08 9.61
N GLU A 33 18.67 8.27 9.22
CA GLU A 33 18.61 9.43 10.13
C GLU A 33 17.37 9.39 11.04
N PRO A 34 17.43 10.00 12.24
CA PRO A 34 16.28 10.08 13.13
C PRO A 34 15.14 10.91 12.52
N MET A 35 13.92 10.38 12.59
CA MET A 35 12.72 11.07 12.11
C MET A 35 12.46 12.36 12.89
N ARG A 36 12.19 13.45 12.18
CA ARG A 36 11.83 14.76 12.75
C ARG A 36 10.41 15.14 12.34
N PRO A 37 9.69 15.97 13.13
CA PRO A 37 8.37 16.45 12.77
C PRO A 37 8.36 17.12 11.39
N GLY A 38 7.41 16.76 10.54
CA GLY A 38 7.26 17.30 9.18
C GLY A 38 8.20 16.69 8.12
N MET A 39 9.12 15.80 8.53
CA MET A 39 10.03 15.12 7.61
C MET A 39 9.50 13.76 7.15
N ILE A 40 9.98 13.30 5.99
CA ILE A 40 9.78 11.96 5.45
C ILE A 40 11.09 11.41 4.88
N TYR A 41 11.24 10.09 4.85
CA TYR A 41 12.42 9.46 4.26
C TYR A 41 12.37 9.49 2.72
N ASP A 42 13.52 9.76 2.09
CA ASP A 42 13.70 9.63 0.64
C ASP A 42 13.72 8.14 0.22
N SER A 43 12.53 7.60 0.03
CA SER A 43 12.34 6.23 -0.47
C SER A 43 12.50 6.12 -1.99
N ASN A 44 12.24 7.19 -2.74
CA ASN A 44 12.27 7.16 -4.20
C ASN A 44 13.69 6.95 -4.73
N ALA A 45 14.70 7.60 -4.14
CA ALA A 45 16.08 7.40 -4.56
C ALA A 45 16.52 5.92 -4.44
N GLN A 46 16.03 5.22 -3.41
CA GLN A 46 16.28 3.79 -3.24
C GLN A 46 15.55 2.96 -4.31
N ILE A 47 14.22 3.17 -4.44
CA ILE A 47 13.37 2.44 -5.38
C ILE A 47 13.88 2.59 -6.83
N LEU A 48 14.20 3.82 -7.24
CA LEU A 48 14.69 4.11 -8.58
C LEU A 48 16.08 3.50 -8.82
N ALA A 49 16.97 3.54 -7.83
CA ALA A 49 18.29 2.93 -7.97
C ALA A 49 18.19 1.42 -8.18
N ASP A 50 17.29 0.75 -7.46
CA ASP A 50 17.07 -0.69 -7.62
C ASP A 50 16.43 -1.00 -8.97
N ALA A 51 15.45 -0.21 -9.41
CA ALA A 51 14.84 -0.35 -10.74
C ALA A 51 15.85 -0.13 -11.88
N VAL A 52 16.79 0.80 -11.75
CA VAL A 52 17.89 0.99 -12.70
C VAL A 52 18.80 -0.24 -12.76
N ARG A 53 19.17 -0.82 -11.61
CA ARG A 53 20.00 -2.04 -11.54
C ARG A 53 19.30 -3.23 -12.20
N GLU A 54 18.01 -3.39 -11.95
CA GLU A 54 17.20 -4.47 -12.56
C GLU A 54 17.20 -4.40 -14.09
N LEU A 55 17.26 -3.19 -14.66
CA LEU A 55 17.34 -2.97 -16.11
C LEU A 55 18.76 -3.15 -16.68
N GLY A 56 19.76 -3.38 -15.83
CA GLY A 56 21.17 -3.50 -16.22
C GLY A 56 21.94 -2.17 -16.26
N GLY A 57 21.36 -1.10 -15.72
CA GLY A 57 22.01 0.20 -15.56
C GLY A 57 22.84 0.32 -14.29
N GLU A 58 23.59 1.41 -14.19
CA GLU A 58 24.38 1.81 -13.02
C GLU A 58 23.77 3.07 -12.38
N PRO A 59 23.14 2.98 -11.21
CA PRO A 59 22.57 4.15 -10.54
C PRO A 59 23.66 4.97 -9.84
N LEU A 60 23.70 6.28 -10.12
CA LEU A 60 24.52 7.25 -9.42
C LEU A 60 23.63 8.07 -8.48
N ARG A 61 23.80 7.90 -7.16
CA ARG A 61 23.00 8.65 -6.18
C ARG A 61 23.59 10.03 -5.95
N TYR A 62 22.85 11.05 -6.38
CA TYR A 62 23.27 12.45 -6.24
C TYR A 62 22.76 13.11 -4.96
N GLY A 63 21.91 12.41 -4.20
CA GLY A 63 21.41 12.83 -2.89
C GLY A 63 20.19 13.72 -2.96
N ILE A 64 19.83 14.27 -1.79
CA ILE A 64 18.72 15.21 -1.61
C ILE A 64 19.26 16.63 -1.81
N VAL A 65 18.59 17.41 -2.64
CA VAL A 65 18.86 18.83 -2.85
C VAL A 65 17.72 19.62 -2.22
N ALA A 66 18.05 20.62 -1.42
CA ALA A 66 17.06 21.56 -0.86
C ALA A 66 16.31 22.29 -1.98
N ASP A 67 15.11 22.80 -1.70
CA ASP A 67 14.26 23.49 -2.66
C ASP A 67 14.80 24.91 -2.97
N ASN A 68 15.95 24.96 -3.64
CA ASN A 68 16.64 26.16 -4.09
C ASN A 68 17.15 25.99 -5.54
N LEU A 69 16.91 26.99 -6.39
CA LEU A 69 17.27 26.95 -7.82
C LEU A 69 18.75 26.76 -8.06
N ASP A 70 19.63 27.48 -7.36
CA ASP A 70 21.05 27.50 -7.70
C ASP A 70 21.76 26.18 -7.35
N PRO A 71 21.56 25.60 -6.15
CA PRO A 71 22.05 24.26 -5.84
C PRO A 71 21.48 23.20 -6.77
N LEU A 72 20.19 23.27 -7.11
CA LEU A 72 19.55 22.31 -8.02
C LEU A 72 20.13 22.39 -9.43
N ARG A 73 20.32 23.59 -9.97
CA ARG A 73 20.95 23.82 -11.27
C ARG A 73 22.38 23.29 -11.30
N ALA A 74 23.19 23.64 -10.30
CA ALA A 74 24.56 23.17 -10.21
C ALA A 74 24.62 21.63 -10.16
N ARG A 75 23.74 21.01 -9.37
CA ARG A 75 23.68 19.56 -9.21
C ARG A 75 23.18 18.85 -10.47
N LEU A 76 22.21 19.42 -11.19
CA LEU A 76 21.73 18.91 -12.47
C LEU A 76 22.83 18.89 -13.52
N HIS A 77 23.57 19.99 -13.69
CA HIS A 77 24.67 20.03 -14.66
C HIS A 77 25.81 19.07 -14.30
N ASP A 78 26.07 18.87 -13.02
CA ASP A 78 27.04 17.87 -12.56
C ASP A 78 26.60 16.43 -12.90
N ALA A 79 25.31 16.13 -12.70
CA ALA A 79 24.71 14.86 -13.09
C ALA A 79 24.78 14.64 -14.61
N LEU A 80 24.47 15.66 -15.41
CA LEU A 80 24.54 15.61 -16.88
C LEU A 80 25.96 15.34 -17.40
N ARG A 81 27.01 15.76 -16.68
CA ARG A 81 28.40 15.43 -17.05
C ARG A 81 28.73 13.97 -16.76
N ALA A 82 28.24 13.42 -15.65
CA ALA A 82 28.62 12.09 -15.20
C ALA A 82 27.71 10.95 -15.70
N ALA A 83 26.48 11.23 -16.10
CA ALA A 83 25.49 10.22 -16.44
C ALA A 83 25.02 10.30 -17.90
N ASP A 84 24.33 9.24 -18.33
CA ASP A 84 23.66 9.14 -19.63
C ASP A 84 22.19 9.55 -19.53
N VAL A 85 21.58 9.33 -18.37
CA VAL A 85 20.20 9.67 -18.02
C VAL A 85 20.20 10.36 -16.67
N VAL A 86 19.39 11.41 -16.49
CA VAL A 86 19.20 12.08 -15.21
C VAL A 86 17.75 12.03 -14.78
N LEU A 87 17.52 11.56 -13.55
CA LEU A 87 16.20 11.48 -12.92
C LEU A 87 16.14 12.45 -11.76
N LEU A 88 15.11 13.28 -11.74
CA LEU A 88 14.73 14.11 -10.61
C LEU A 88 13.48 13.50 -9.99
N SER A 89 13.48 13.27 -8.68
CA SER A 89 12.35 12.74 -7.93
C SER A 89 11.83 13.80 -6.97
N GLY A 90 10.62 14.31 -7.21
CA GLY A 90 10.04 15.40 -6.42
C GLY A 90 9.98 16.73 -7.19
N GLY A 91 9.44 17.77 -6.54
CA GLY A 91 9.32 19.13 -7.11
C GLY A 91 8.08 19.41 -7.97
N THR A 92 7.31 18.39 -8.39
CA THR A 92 6.31 18.52 -9.47
C THR A 92 4.87 18.89 -9.07
N SER A 93 4.65 19.43 -7.86
CA SER A 93 3.30 19.71 -7.34
C SER A 93 2.88 21.18 -7.42
N LYS A 94 1.57 21.43 -7.28
CA LYS A 94 0.85 22.72 -7.43
C LYS A 94 1.19 23.76 -6.34
N GLY A 95 2.46 24.15 -6.22
CA GLY A 95 2.95 25.26 -5.39
C GLY A 95 3.58 26.37 -6.24
N ALA A 96 4.05 27.45 -5.60
CA ALA A 96 4.52 28.71 -6.21
C ALA A 96 5.79 28.63 -7.10
N GLY A 97 6.19 27.45 -7.53
CA GLY A 97 7.19 27.25 -8.59
C GLY A 97 7.82 25.88 -8.48
N ASP A 98 7.46 24.95 -9.35
CA ASP A 98 8.21 23.70 -9.55
C ASP A 98 9.63 24.06 -9.97
N LEU A 99 10.55 24.06 -9.00
CA LEU A 99 11.95 24.48 -9.17
C LEU A 99 12.66 23.56 -10.15
N SER A 100 12.37 22.26 -10.09
CA SER A 100 12.87 21.26 -11.03
C SER A 100 12.46 21.59 -12.46
N TYR A 101 11.20 21.96 -12.68
CA TYR A 101 10.75 22.41 -14.00
C TYR A 101 11.47 23.69 -14.45
N ARG A 102 11.67 24.67 -13.57
CA ARG A 102 12.38 25.92 -13.93
C ARG A 102 13.82 25.64 -14.36
N VAL A 103 14.54 24.78 -13.64
CA VAL A 103 15.92 24.41 -14.00
C VAL A 103 15.93 23.60 -15.30
N VAL A 104 15.00 22.64 -15.47
CA VAL A 104 14.92 21.83 -16.70
C VAL A 104 14.53 22.64 -17.93
N ARG A 105 13.79 23.76 -17.78
CA ARG A 105 13.50 24.70 -18.88
C ARG A 105 14.74 25.39 -19.45
N GLU A 106 15.85 25.42 -18.72
CA GLU A 106 17.11 26.00 -19.18
C GLU A 106 17.87 25.05 -20.11
N LEU A 107 17.48 23.77 -20.17
CA LEU A 107 18.06 22.78 -21.08
C LEU A 107 17.64 23.05 -22.52
N SER A 108 18.53 22.69 -23.45
CA SER A 108 18.34 22.95 -24.89
C SER A 108 18.69 21.71 -25.72
N GLU A 109 18.21 21.68 -26.96
CA GLU A 109 18.47 20.59 -27.92
C GLU A 109 17.94 19.19 -27.50
N PRO A 110 16.60 18.96 -27.56
CA PRO A 110 15.46 19.88 -27.77
C PRO A 110 14.89 20.55 -26.51
N GLY A 111 15.43 20.31 -25.31
CA GLY A 111 14.83 20.78 -24.06
C GLY A 111 13.59 19.95 -23.70
N ILE A 112 12.52 20.60 -23.21
CA ILE A 112 11.30 19.91 -22.78
C ILE A 112 10.52 19.36 -23.98
N VAL A 113 10.31 18.05 -23.98
CA VAL A 113 9.56 17.30 -25.02
C VAL A 113 8.11 17.08 -24.61
N ALA A 114 7.86 16.85 -23.32
CA ALA A 114 6.50 16.69 -22.79
C ALA A 114 6.42 17.16 -21.33
N HIS A 115 5.30 17.77 -20.96
CA HIS A 115 5.03 18.21 -19.60
C HIS A 115 3.58 17.94 -19.23
N GLY A 116 3.38 17.06 -18.24
CA GLY A 116 2.07 16.58 -17.83
C GLY A 116 1.50 15.55 -18.81
N VAL A 117 1.38 14.30 -18.38
CA VAL A 117 0.78 13.23 -19.18
C VAL A 117 -0.57 12.85 -18.58
N ALA A 118 -1.54 12.49 -19.42
CA ALA A 118 -2.87 12.05 -19.01
C ALA A 118 -2.86 10.63 -18.40
N LEU A 119 -2.12 10.46 -17.30
CA LEU A 119 -1.92 9.21 -16.57
C LEU A 119 -2.39 9.30 -15.13
N LYS A 120 -2.75 8.13 -14.58
CA LYS A 120 -3.12 7.94 -13.18
C LYS A 120 -2.57 6.59 -12.69
N PRO A 121 -1.73 6.55 -11.64
CA PRO A 121 -1.01 7.66 -11.04
C PRO A 121 0.05 8.25 -12.01
N GLY A 122 0.61 9.42 -11.68
CA GLY A 122 1.77 9.96 -12.40
C GLY A 122 1.54 11.12 -13.36
N LYS A 123 0.40 11.83 -13.26
CA LYS A 123 0.16 13.07 -14.02
C LYS A 123 1.35 14.05 -14.06
N PRO A 124 2.02 14.38 -12.94
CA PRO A 124 3.10 15.35 -12.95
C PRO A 124 4.43 14.69 -13.34
N ILE A 125 4.70 14.64 -14.64
CA ILE A 125 5.98 14.21 -15.21
C ILE A 125 6.46 15.26 -16.22
N CYS A 126 7.76 15.50 -16.26
CA CYS A 126 8.42 16.30 -17.27
C CYS A 126 9.46 15.43 -17.99
N LEU A 127 9.35 15.33 -19.31
CA LEU A 127 10.31 14.65 -20.17
C LEU A 127 11.10 15.73 -20.91
N ALA A 128 12.40 15.76 -20.72
CA ALA A 128 13.31 16.66 -21.39
C ALA A 128 14.54 15.92 -21.91
N VAL A 129 15.27 16.58 -22.82
CA VAL A 129 16.51 16.08 -23.38
C VAL A 129 17.50 17.24 -23.48
N ASP A 130 18.72 17.02 -23.02
CA ASP A 130 19.85 17.95 -23.16
C ASP A 130 20.95 17.26 -23.97
N ARG A 131 21.20 17.73 -25.19
CA ARG A 131 22.25 17.20 -26.09
C ARG A 131 22.21 15.67 -26.23
N GLY A 132 21.01 15.12 -26.39
CA GLY A 132 20.77 13.67 -26.53
C GLY A 132 20.71 12.88 -25.21
N LYS A 133 20.92 13.53 -24.04
CA LYS A 133 20.77 12.88 -22.73
C LYS A 133 19.37 13.13 -22.15
N PRO A 134 18.60 12.07 -21.83
CA PRO A 134 17.29 12.23 -21.21
C PRO A 134 17.38 12.81 -19.80
N VAL A 135 16.54 13.80 -19.51
CA VAL A 135 16.32 14.36 -18.18
C VAL A 135 14.84 14.24 -17.86
N VAL A 136 14.51 13.51 -16.80
CA VAL A 136 13.12 13.19 -16.45
C VAL A 136 12.83 13.63 -15.03
N ILE A 137 11.80 14.46 -14.87
CA ILE A 137 11.25 14.80 -13.56
C ILE A 137 10.10 13.86 -13.27
N LEU A 138 10.30 12.98 -12.29
CA LEU A 138 9.33 12.00 -11.81
C LEU A 138 8.47 12.59 -10.68
N PRO A 139 7.23 12.12 -10.52
CA PRO A 139 6.37 12.47 -9.39
C PRO A 139 7.06 12.22 -8.02
N GLY A 140 6.79 13.07 -7.02
CA GLY A 140 7.32 12.85 -5.67
C GLY A 140 6.73 11.64 -4.93
N PHE A 141 5.54 11.18 -5.33
CA PHE A 141 4.91 10.01 -4.71
C PHE A 141 5.52 8.69 -5.22
N PRO A 142 5.95 7.76 -4.34
CA PRO A 142 6.72 6.57 -4.74
C PRO A 142 6.08 5.69 -5.80
N THR A 143 4.81 5.35 -5.64
CA THR A 143 4.09 4.51 -6.61
C THR A 143 4.00 5.23 -7.95
N SER A 144 3.81 6.55 -7.94
CA SER A 144 3.75 7.34 -9.19
C SER A 144 5.12 7.42 -9.88
N ALA A 145 6.19 7.59 -9.11
CA ALA A 145 7.56 7.65 -9.61
C ALA A 145 7.95 6.34 -10.31
N ILE A 146 7.71 5.19 -9.67
CA ILE A 146 8.11 3.90 -10.22
C ILE A 146 7.27 3.52 -11.46
N PHE A 147 5.98 3.84 -11.48
CA PHE A 147 5.14 3.64 -12.67
C PHE A 147 5.64 4.46 -13.86
N THR A 148 5.80 5.77 -13.66
CA THR A 148 6.27 6.66 -14.73
C THR A 148 7.72 6.33 -15.16
N PHE A 149 8.56 5.87 -14.23
CA PHE A 149 9.87 5.32 -14.55
C PHE A 149 9.75 4.10 -15.49
N HIS A 150 8.91 3.11 -15.16
CA HIS A 150 8.78 1.92 -16.00
C HIS A 150 8.16 2.21 -17.36
N GLU A 151 7.26 3.18 -17.44
CA GLU A 151 6.60 3.56 -18.69
C GLU A 151 7.53 4.35 -19.62
N PHE A 152 8.23 5.38 -19.10
CA PHE A 152 8.97 6.33 -19.94
C PHE A 152 10.48 6.19 -19.88
N VAL A 153 11.03 5.74 -18.75
CA VAL A 153 12.49 5.71 -18.53
C VAL A 153 13.06 4.32 -18.81
N ALA A 154 12.39 3.26 -18.38
CA ALA A 154 12.87 1.90 -18.53
C ALA A 154 13.13 1.49 -19.99
N PRO A 155 12.25 1.82 -20.97
CA PRO A 155 12.53 1.54 -22.38
C PRO A 155 13.82 2.21 -22.87
N VAL A 156 14.09 3.44 -22.41
CA VAL A 156 15.28 4.22 -22.79
C VAL A 156 16.55 3.58 -22.22
N ILE A 157 16.53 3.17 -20.94
CA ILE A 157 17.68 2.47 -20.32
C ILE A 157 17.97 1.16 -21.06
N ARG A 158 16.94 0.39 -21.45
CA ARG A 158 17.14 -0.85 -22.22
C ARG A 158 17.81 -0.59 -23.56
N ILE A 159 17.33 0.40 -24.31
CA ILE A 159 17.91 0.79 -25.61
C ILE A 159 19.38 1.19 -25.44
N LEU A 160 19.70 2.04 -24.46
CA LEU A 160 21.07 2.46 -24.17
C LEU A 160 21.98 1.28 -23.76
N GLY A 161 21.39 0.27 -23.11
CA GLY A 161 22.07 -0.99 -22.76
C GLY A 161 22.15 -2.02 -23.89
N GLY A 162 21.78 -1.65 -25.13
CA GLY A 162 21.81 -2.54 -26.29
C GLY A 162 20.72 -3.62 -26.31
N ARG A 163 19.65 -3.45 -25.54
CA ARG A 163 18.48 -4.33 -25.51
C ARG A 163 17.33 -3.67 -26.28
N SER A 164 16.40 -4.48 -26.80
CA SER A 164 15.15 -3.95 -27.36
C SER A 164 14.34 -3.22 -26.29
N ALA A 165 13.59 -2.20 -26.70
CA ALA A 165 12.63 -1.49 -25.83
C ALA A 165 11.64 -2.46 -25.15
N GLY A 166 11.27 -3.53 -25.88
CA GLY A 166 10.59 -4.78 -25.47
C GLY A 166 9.60 -4.68 -24.31
N GLU A 167 8.34 -5.00 -24.57
CA GLU A 167 7.29 -5.04 -23.55
C GLU A 167 7.62 -6.03 -22.42
N ARG A 168 7.20 -5.68 -21.20
CA ARG A 168 7.25 -6.65 -20.09
C ARG A 168 6.24 -7.76 -20.37
N PRO A 169 6.52 -9.00 -19.96
CA PRO A 169 5.55 -10.08 -20.06
C PRO A 169 4.27 -9.69 -19.33
N THR A 170 3.14 -9.87 -20.01
CA THR A 170 1.80 -9.75 -19.44
C THR A 170 1.22 -11.13 -19.19
N VAL A 171 0.31 -11.21 -18.22
CA VAL A 171 -0.45 -12.43 -17.92
C VAL A 171 -1.94 -12.13 -18.14
N PRO A 172 -2.64 -12.90 -18.98
CA PRO A 172 -4.09 -12.76 -19.13
C PRO A 172 -4.78 -13.29 -17.87
N VAL A 173 -5.69 -12.49 -17.31
CA VAL A 173 -6.42 -12.80 -16.08
C VAL A 173 -7.83 -12.23 -16.14
N LYS A 174 -8.72 -12.68 -15.25
CA LYS A 174 -10.05 -12.09 -15.10
C LYS A 174 -10.07 -11.04 -14.00
N MET A 175 -10.76 -9.91 -14.20
CA MET A 175 -10.99 -8.96 -13.11
C MET A 175 -11.93 -9.57 -12.06
N ALA A 176 -11.51 -9.58 -10.79
CA ALA A 176 -12.28 -10.20 -9.72
C ALA A 176 -13.52 -9.40 -9.32
N VAL A 177 -13.45 -8.07 -9.44
CA VAL A 177 -14.52 -7.14 -9.09
C VAL A 177 -14.59 -6.03 -10.11
N LYS A 178 -15.78 -5.42 -10.21
CA LYS A 178 -15.98 -4.21 -11.01
C LYS A 178 -15.08 -3.08 -10.52
N VAL A 179 -14.42 -2.41 -11.45
CA VAL A 179 -13.58 -1.24 -11.18
C VAL A 179 -14.09 -0.06 -11.98
N ASN A 180 -14.24 1.07 -11.29
CA ASN A 180 -14.51 2.35 -11.92
C ASN A 180 -13.21 3.17 -12.05
N SER A 181 -12.91 3.59 -13.27
CA SER A 181 -11.81 4.49 -13.63
C SER A 181 -12.34 5.88 -14.01
N GLU A 182 -11.42 6.86 -14.08
CA GLU A 182 -11.75 8.24 -14.45
C GLU A 182 -11.57 8.44 -15.96
N ILE A 183 -12.62 8.90 -16.64
CA ILE A 183 -12.53 9.29 -18.05
C ILE A 183 -11.49 10.40 -18.24
N GLY A 184 -10.73 10.30 -19.34
CA GLY A 184 -9.73 11.28 -19.75
C GLY A 184 -8.32 10.98 -19.24
N ARG A 185 -8.10 9.87 -18.51
CA ARG A 185 -6.77 9.44 -18.06
C ARG A 185 -6.61 7.93 -18.20
N THR A 186 -5.46 7.49 -18.69
CA THR A 186 -5.09 6.09 -18.59
C THR A 186 -4.77 5.78 -17.13
N GLU A 187 -5.43 4.76 -16.55
CA GLU A 187 -5.22 4.35 -15.17
C GLU A 187 -4.39 3.05 -15.09
N TYR A 188 -3.26 3.09 -14.39
CA TYR A 188 -2.49 1.92 -14.00
C TYR A 188 -2.96 1.45 -12.64
N LEU A 189 -3.85 0.46 -12.65
CA LEU A 189 -4.45 -0.12 -11.47
C LEU A 189 -3.54 -1.21 -10.90
N LEU A 190 -2.99 -1.02 -9.70
CA LEU A 190 -2.27 -2.08 -8.99
C LEU A 190 -3.21 -3.24 -8.64
N VAL A 191 -2.75 -4.46 -8.94
CA VAL A 191 -3.52 -5.67 -8.68
C VAL A 191 -2.71 -6.73 -7.94
N GLY A 192 -3.43 -7.50 -7.12
CA GLY A 192 -2.99 -8.78 -6.61
C GLY A 192 -3.59 -9.91 -7.43
N LEU A 193 -2.76 -10.82 -7.91
CA LEU A 193 -3.19 -12.04 -8.59
C LEU A 193 -3.46 -13.15 -7.58
N VAL A 194 -4.65 -13.75 -7.68
CA VAL A 194 -5.12 -14.86 -6.85
C VAL A 194 -5.68 -15.98 -7.71
N PRO A 195 -5.70 -17.24 -7.25
CA PRO A 195 -6.42 -18.31 -7.93
C PRO A 195 -7.92 -18.03 -7.95
N GLY A 196 -8.55 -18.13 -9.12
CA GLY A 196 -9.98 -18.02 -9.34
C GLY A 196 -10.53 -19.13 -10.24
N GLU A 197 -11.81 -19.05 -10.58
CA GLU A 197 -12.46 -20.05 -11.43
C GLU A 197 -11.91 -20.02 -12.86
N GLY A 198 -11.25 -21.10 -13.27
CA GLY A 198 -10.67 -21.24 -14.62
C GLY A 198 -9.35 -20.49 -14.85
N GLY A 199 -8.68 -19.98 -13.79
CA GLY A 199 -7.38 -19.32 -13.95
C GLY A 199 -7.03 -18.36 -12.81
N LEU A 200 -6.26 -17.32 -13.13
CA LEU A 200 -5.95 -16.25 -12.19
C LEU A 200 -7.00 -15.14 -12.26
N ALA A 201 -7.30 -14.56 -11.10
CA ALA A 201 -8.12 -13.38 -10.96
C ALA A 201 -7.29 -12.19 -10.43
N ALA A 202 -7.54 -11.00 -10.97
CA ALA A 202 -6.92 -9.75 -10.55
C ALA A 202 -7.82 -9.01 -9.55
N TYR A 203 -7.29 -8.79 -8.36
CA TYR A 203 -7.93 -7.99 -7.32
C TYR A 203 -7.32 -6.59 -7.24
N PRO A 204 -8.11 -5.52 -7.33
CA PRO A 204 -7.60 -4.17 -7.16
C PRO A 204 -7.07 -3.97 -5.75
N MET A 205 -5.83 -3.51 -5.61
CA MET A 205 -5.23 -3.20 -4.30
C MET A 205 -5.55 -1.77 -3.80
N GLY A 206 -6.46 -1.08 -4.49
CA GLY A 206 -6.94 0.24 -4.14
C GLY A 206 -6.14 1.40 -4.73
N LYS A 207 -6.61 2.63 -4.45
CA LYS A 207 -6.08 3.89 -4.97
C LYS A 207 -5.20 4.57 -3.92
N GLY A 208 -3.99 4.97 -4.31
CA GLY A 208 -3.08 5.72 -3.43
C GLY A 208 -1.68 5.83 -4.01
N SER A 209 -1.39 6.94 -4.70
CA SER A 209 -0.09 7.25 -5.30
C SER A 209 1.09 7.18 -4.31
N GLY A 210 0.84 7.42 -3.02
CA GLY A 210 1.86 7.42 -1.96
C GLY A 210 2.02 6.11 -1.17
N SER A 211 1.27 5.04 -1.48
CA SER A 211 1.30 3.81 -0.67
C SER A 211 2.39 2.83 -1.14
N VAL A 212 3.59 2.96 -0.57
CA VAL A 212 4.72 2.03 -0.83
C VAL A 212 4.37 0.59 -0.48
N THR A 213 3.62 0.38 0.60
CA THR A 213 3.23 -0.96 1.06
C THR A 213 2.24 -1.64 0.13
N THR A 214 1.38 -0.88 -0.55
CA THR A 214 0.49 -1.42 -1.58
C THR A 214 1.29 -1.83 -2.80
N PHE A 215 2.24 -0.99 -3.23
CA PHE A 215 3.12 -1.32 -4.34
C PHE A 215 3.97 -2.57 -4.06
N SER A 216 4.57 -2.68 -2.86
CA SER A 216 5.41 -3.82 -2.51
C SER A 216 4.67 -5.16 -2.40
N ARG A 217 3.34 -5.12 -2.24
CA ARG A 217 2.48 -6.31 -2.16
C ARG A 217 1.79 -6.65 -3.48
N ALA A 218 1.84 -5.77 -4.48
CA ALA A 218 1.22 -5.98 -5.77
C ALA A 218 2.06 -6.93 -6.65
N ASP A 219 1.39 -7.77 -7.44
CA ASP A 219 2.08 -8.62 -8.41
C ASP A 219 2.29 -7.90 -9.74
N GLY A 220 1.43 -6.94 -10.03
CA GLY A 220 1.35 -6.30 -11.33
C GLY A 220 0.35 -5.16 -11.35
N PHE A 221 0.09 -4.68 -12.56
CA PHE A 221 -0.93 -3.68 -12.81
C PHE A 221 -1.70 -3.96 -14.10
N VAL A 222 -2.95 -3.48 -14.13
CA VAL A 222 -3.81 -3.44 -15.31
C VAL A 222 -3.79 -2.02 -15.86
N THR A 223 -3.64 -1.88 -17.17
CA THR A 223 -3.75 -0.59 -17.87
C THR A 223 -5.18 -0.40 -18.35
N ILE A 224 -5.91 0.52 -17.72
CA ILE A 224 -7.28 0.90 -18.07
C ILE A 224 -7.22 2.11 -19.02
N GLY A 225 -7.88 2.01 -20.16
CA GLY A 225 -7.79 3.04 -21.20
C GLY A 225 -8.46 4.36 -20.79
N ARG A 226 -7.98 5.49 -21.35
CA ARG A 226 -8.54 6.83 -21.04
C ARG A 226 -10.02 7.03 -21.38
N HIS A 227 -10.59 6.15 -22.20
CA HIS A 227 -11.99 6.16 -22.63
C HIS A 227 -12.82 5.09 -21.93
N GLU A 228 -12.21 4.35 -21.01
CA GLU A 228 -12.83 3.25 -20.30
C GLU A 228 -13.15 3.69 -18.87
N GLU A 229 -14.44 3.82 -18.57
CA GLU A 229 -14.90 4.23 -17.24
C GLU A 229 -15.08 3.03 -16.32
N ILE A 230 -15.41 1.86 -16.89
CA ILE A 230 -15.79 0.69 -16.13
C ILE A 230 -15.12 -0.54 -16.74
N VAL A 231 -14.40 -1.26 -15.89
CA VAL A 231 -13.99 -2.64 -16.15
C VAL A 231 -14.89 -3.54 -15.33
N GLU A 232 -15.70 -4.37 -15.99
CA GLU A 232 -16.66 -5.25 -15.32
C GLU A 232 -15.98 -6.44 -14.64
N ALA A 233 -16.62 -6.99 -13.60
CA ALA A 233 -16.17 -8.23 -12.99
C ALA A 233 -16.23 -9.37 -14.03
N GLY A 234 -15.19 -10.20 -14.08
CA GLY A 234 -15.04 -11.28 -15.05
C GLY A 234 -14.41 -10.87 -16.39
N ALA A 235 -14.23 -9.57 -16.65
CA ALA A 235 -13.58 -9.10 -17.87
C ALA A 235 -12.14 -9.62 -17.98
N GLU A 236 -11.74 -10.05 -19.18
CA GLU A 236 -10.37 -10.45 -19.46
C GLU A 236 -9.48 -9.20 -19.57
N VAL A 237 -8.40 -9.19 -18.80
CA VAL A 237 -7.42 -8.10 -18.77
C VAL A 237 -6.01 -8.67 -18.79
N ASN A 238 -5.07 -7.87 -19.29
CA ASN A 238 -3.66 -8.20 -19.25
C ASN A 238 -3.00 -7.52 -18.05
N VAL A 239 -2.38 -8.31 -17.19
CA VAL A 239 -1.60 -7.80 -16.06
C VAL A 239 -0.14 -7.76 -16.43
N GLN A 240 0.44 -6.57 -16.42
CA GLN A 240 1.88 -6.39 -16.52
C GLN A 240 2.51 -6.66 -15.15
N LEU A 241 3.39 -7.65 -15.09
CA LEU A 241 4.03 -8.04 -13.84
C LEU A 241 5.07 -7.00 -13.38
N LEU A 242 5.09 -6.75 -12.08
CA LEU A 242 6.14 -5.93 -11.44
C LEU A 242 7.44 -6.74 -11.28
N GLY A 243 7.33 -8.01 -10.90
CA GLY A 243 8.45 -8.94 -10.81
C GLY A 243 8.77 -9.65 -12.13
N SER A 244 9.94 -10.28 -12.21
CA SER A 244 10.37 -11.06 -13.38
C SER A 244 9.61 -12.38 -13.56
N GLU A 245 9.01 -12.91 -12.49
CA GLU A 245 8.23 -14.14 -12.48
C GLU A 245 6.99 -13.98 -11.61
N LEU A 246 5.87 -14.54 -12.06
CA LEU A 246 4.70 -14.68 -11.20
C LEU A 246 4.92 -15.80 -10.20
N ARG A 247 4.84 -15.49 -8.91
CA ARG A 247 4.86 -16.47 -7.83
C ARG A 247 3.51 -16.46 -7.12
N VAL A 248 2.71 -17.48 -7.39
CA VAL A 248 1.40 -17.65 -6.73
C VAL A 248 1.62 -17.88 -5.23
N ALA A 249 0.74 -17.30 -4.41
CA ALA A 249 0.78 -17.46 -2.97
C ALA A 249 0.27 -18.84 -2.55
N ASP A 250 0.87 -19.41 -1.50
CA ASP A 250 0.44 -20.66 -0.88
C ASP A 250 -0.86 -20.45 -0.09
N LEU A 251 -1.01 -19.26 0.50
CA LEU A 251 -2.19 -18.79 1.22
C LEU A 251 -2.63 -17.41 0.72
N VAL A 252 -3.83 -17.33 0.18
CA VAL A 252 -4.51 -16.09 -0.17
C VAL A 252 -5.56 -15.76 0.89
N VAL A 253 -5.38 -14.63 1.56
CA VAL A 253 -6.31 -14.10 2.55
C VAL A 253 -7.00 -12.85 2.00
N ILE A 254 -8.34 -12.86 1.95
CA ILE A 254 -9.14 -11.72 1.46
C ILE A 254 -10.17 -11.37 2.51
N GLY A 255 -10.09 -10.18 3.11
CA GLY A 255 -11.08 -9.78 4.12
C GLY A 255 -10.70 -8.55 4.92
N SER A 256 -11.21 -8.49 6.15
CA SER A 256 -10.93 -7.40 7.08
C SER A 256 -9.52 -7.48 7.62
N HIS A 257 -8.86 -6.34 7.80
CA HIS A 257 -7.52 -6.28 8.38
C HIS A 257 -7.54 -6.45 9.90
N CYS A 258 -6.57 -7.18 10.44
CA CYS A 258 -6.31 -7.24 11.86
C CYS A 258 -4.80 -7.38 12.13
N VAL A 259 -4.31 -6.72 13.17
CA VAL A 259 -2.91 -6.84 13.60
C VAL A 259 -2.56 -8.24 14.14
N GLY A 260 -3.54 -9.01 14.63
CA GLY A 260 -3.34 -10.44 14.95
C GLY A 260 -3.17 -11.29 13.69
N LEU A 261 -3.88 -10.97 12.61
CA LEU A 261 -3.70 -11.63 11.31
C LEU A 261 -2.31 -11.30 10.75
N ASP A 262 -1.84 -10.05 10.83
CA ASP A 262 -0.47 -9.71 10.43
C ASP A 262 0.58 -10.57 11.15
N PHE A 263 0.40 -10.80 12.45
CA PHE A 263 1.27 -11.68 13.23
C PHE A 263 1.22 -13.13 12.74
N LEU A 264 0.03 -13.69 12.53
CA LEU A 264 -0.15 -15.06 12.04
C LEU A 264 0.46 -15.24 10.64
N LEU A 265 0.24 -14.29 9.74
CA LEU A 265 0.84 -14.32 8.40
C LEU A 265 2.37 -14.25 8.45
N GLY A 266 2.93 -13.45 9.37
CA GLY A 266 4.37 -13.40 9.60
C GLY A 266 4.95 -14.73 10.12
N GLN A 267 4.22 -15.44 10.99
CA GLN A 267 4.63 -16.79 11.44
C GLN A 267 4.52 -17.84 10.33
N LEU A 268 3.53 -17.76 9.45
CA LEU A 268 3.45 -18.64 8.29
C LEU A 268 4.60 -18.37 7.31
N GLN A 269 4.95 -17.10 7.11
CA GLN A 269 6.10 -16.71 6.29
C GLN A 269 7.43 -17.24 6.85
N SER A 270 7.63 -17.21 8.18
CA SER A 270 8.82 -17.79 8.79
C SER A 270 8.90 -19.32 8.65
N ARG A 271 7.76 -19.99 8.44
CA ARG A 271 7.67 -21.42 8.09
C ARG A 271 7.80 -21.70 6.59
N GLY A 272 8.06 -20.68 5.78
CA GLY A 272 8.28 -20.81 4.34
C GLY A 272 7.03 -20.66 3.46
N PHE A 273 5.86 -20.42 4.04
CA PHE A 273 4.65 -20.17 3.25
C PHE A 273 4.64 -18.75 2.69
N ARG A 274 4.35 -18.63 1.40
CA ARG A 274 4.07 -17.35 0.76
C ARG A 274 2.63 -16.97 1.03
N THR A 275 2.44 -15.86 1.73
CA THR A 275 1.10 -15.36 2.05
C THR A 275 0.80 -14.09 1.26
N LYS A 276 -0.47 -13.95 0.88
CA LYS A 276 -1.00 -12.75 0.24
C LYS A 276 -2.22 -12.28 1.00
N PHE A 277 -2.27 -10.99 1.32
CA PHE A 277 -3.41 -10.41 2.01
C PHE A 277 -4.00 -9.23 1.24
N LEU A 278 -5.29 -9.32 0.94
CA LEU A 278 -6.08 -8.28 0.29
C LEU A 278 -7.11 -7.73 1.28
N ALA A 279 -6.93 -6.47 1.69
CA ALA A 279 -7.77 -5.80 2.67
C ALA A 279 -9.01 -5.19 2.01
N VAL A 280 -10.10 -5.96 1.94
CA VAL A 280 -11.37 -5.55 1.31
C VAL A 280 -12.52 -5.37 2.31
N GLY A 281 -12.29 -5.69 3.59
CA GLY A 281 -13.33 -5.67 4.63
C GLY A 281 -14.07 -7.01 4.76
N SER A 282 -14.84 -7.15 5.85
CA SER A 282 -15.45 -8.44 6.24
C SER A 282 -16.48 -8.96 5.23
N THR A 283 -17.40 -8.10 4.76
CA THR A 283 -18.47 -8.50 3.83
C THR A 283 -17.91 -8.92 2.47
N ALA A 284 -17.00 -8.12 1.90
CA ALA A 284 -16.36 -8.44 0.62
C ALA A 284 -15.46 -9.69 0.75
N GLY A 285 -14.81 -9.89 1.90
CA GLY A 285 -14.04 -11.11 2.19
C GLY A 285 -14.91 -12.37 2.23
N LEU A 286 -16.06 -12.31 2.92
CA LEU A 286 -17.03 -13.41 2.94
C LEU A 286 -17.50 -13.78 1.53
N GLN A 287 -17.84 -12.78 0.72
CA GLN A 287 -18.26 -12.99 -0.67
C GLN A 287 -17.13 -13.59 -1.53
N ALA A 288 -15.87 -13.17 -1.32
CA ALA A 288 -14.71 -13.76 -1.98
C ALA A 288 -14.50 -15.24 -1.59
N ALA A 289 -14.72 -15.59 -0.32
CA ALA A 289 -14.70 -16.98 0.13
C ALA A 289 -15.82 -17.81 -0.53
N GLN A 290 -17.03 -17.26 -0.62
CA GLN A 290 -18.17 -17.93 -1.29
C GLN A 290 -17.88 -18.23 -2.77
N ARG A 291 -17.18 -17.32 -3.48
CA ARG A 291 -16.74 -17.53 -4.86
C ARG A 291 -15.47 -18.39 -4.98
N GLY A 292 -14.89 -18.82 -3.85
CA GLY A 292 -13.67 -19.60 -3.84
C GLY A 292 -12.45 -18.85 -4.39
N GLU A 293 -12.38 -17.53 -4.21
CA GLU A 293 -11.28 -16.66 -4.70
C GLU A 293 -10.15 -16.49 -3.66
N CYS A 294 -10.39 -16.93 -2.42
CA CYS A 294 -9.42 -16.92 -1.34
C CYS A 294 -9.36 -18.28 -0.63
N ASP A 295 -8.26 -18.52 0.09
CA ASP A 295 -8.14 -19.65 0.99
C ASP A 295 -8.79 -19.33 2.35
N VAL A 296 -8.67 -18.08 2.80
CA VAL A 296 -9.18 -17.63 4.08
C VAL A 296 -9.76 -16.22 3.95
N ALA A 297 -10.89 -15.96 4.60
CA ALA A 297 -11.46 -14.64 4.75
C ALA A 297 -11.54 -14.25 6.23
N GLY A 298 -10.75 -13.26 6.62
CA GLY A 298 -10.83 -12.68 7.97
C GLY A 298 -12.05 -11.77 8.11
N MET A 299 -12.86 -11.97 9.15
CA MET A 299 -14.10 -11.21 9.36
C MET A 299 -14.49 -11.03 10.82
N HIS A 300 -15.39 -10.08 11.04
CA HIS A 300 -15.95 -9.71 12.34
C HIS A 300 -17.34 -9.08 12.15
N LEU A 301 -18.23 -9.78 11.44
CA LEU A 301 -19.59 -9.31 11.16
C LEU A 301 -20.50 -9.62 12.34
N LEU A 302 -21.08 -8.59 12.97
CA LEU A 302 -22.07 -8.75 14.03
C LEU A 302 -23.47 -8.85 13.40
N ASP A 303 -24.19 -9.92 13.69
CA ASP A 303 -25.62 -9.97 13.44
C ASP A 303 -26.38 -9.28 14.58
N PRO A 304 -27.07 -8.15 14.34
CA PRO A 304 -27.81 -7.45 15.37
C PRO A 304 -29.00 -8.24 15.92
N ALA A 305 -29.55 -9.20 15.18
CA ALA A 305 -30.70 -9.99 15.62
C ALA A 305 -30.31 -11.04 16.66
N THR A 306 -29.18 -11.72 16.45
CA THR A 306 -28.71 -12.78 17.36
C THR A 306 -27.65 -12.31 18.35
N GLY A 307 -27.02 -11.15 18.10
CA GLY A 307 -25.86 -10.67 18.86
C GLY A 307 -24.61 -11.52 18.65
N ARG A 308 -24.61 -12.47 17.70
CA ARG A 308 -23.48 -13.36 17.43
C ARG A 308 -22.64 -12.83 16.27
N TYR A 309 -21.33 -12.97 16.40
CA TYR A 309 -20.39 -12.66 15.33
C TYR A 309 -20.23 -13.85 14.38
N ASN A 310 -20.12 -13.54 13.08
CA ASN A 310 -19.67 -14.39 11.96
C ASN A 310 -20.56 -15.60 11.64
N LEU A 311 -20.90 -16.42 12.63
CA LEU A 311 -21.70 -17.65 12.49
C LEU A 311 -23.02 -17.47 11.72
N PRO A 312 -23.82 -16.40 11.94
CA PRO A 312 -25.08 -16.22 11.19
C PRO A 312 -24.90 -15.99 9.69
N TYR A 313 -23.68 -15.68 9.23
CA TYR A 313 -23.38 -15.38 7.83
C TYR A 313 -22.79 -16.58 7.07
N LEU A 314 -22.63 -17.74 7.70
CA LEU A 314 -22.04 -18.93 7.09
C LEU A 314 -23.04 -19.69 6.22
N THR A 315 -22.58 -20.15 5.06
CA THR A 315 -23.29 -21.10 4.20
C THR A 315 -22.76 -22.52 4.42
N PRO A 316 -23.47 -23.58 3.98
CA PRO A 316 -23.00 -24.96 4.10
C PRO A 316 -21.61 -25.21 3.49
N ASP A 317 -21.24 -24.48 2.43
CA ASP A 317 -19.94 -24.61 1.74
C ASP A 317 -18.77 -23.91 2.44
N LEU A 318 -19.03 -23.25 3.57
CA LEU A 318 -18.04 -22.52 4.34
C LEU A 318 -17.83 -23.17 5.70
N GLU A 319 -16.60 -23.10 6.18
CA GLU A 319 -16.19 -23.52 7.50
C GLU A 319 -15.61 -22.32 8.25
N LEU A 320 -15.93 -22.19 9.54
CA LEU A 320 -15.37 -21.15 10.40
C LEU A 320 -14.23 -21.74 11.22
N ILE A 321 -13.03 -21.19 11.04
CA ILE A 321 -11.93 -21.37 11.97
C ILE A 321 -12.02 -20.24 12.98
N GLU A 322 -12.29 -20.61 14.23
CA GLU A 322 -12.32 -19.63 15.33
C GLU A 322 -10.96 -18.94 15.46
N GLY A 323 -10.99 -17.61 15.48
CA GLY A 323 -9.80 -16.79 15.67
C GLY A 323 -9.70 -16.34 17.12
N TYR A 324 -9.92 -15.05 17.35
CA TYR A 324 -9.74 -14.45 18.66
C TYR A 324 -10.64 -13.24 18.87
N GLY A 325 -11.02 -13.04 20.12
CA GLY A 325 -11.68 -11.84 20.60
C GLY A 325 -10.70 -10.68 20.75
N ARG A 326 -11.16 -9.46 20.47
CA ARG A 326 -10.40 -8.22 20.67
C ARG A 326 -11.28 -7.16 21.31
N LYS A 327 -10.71 -6.39 22.23
CA LYS A 327 -11.43 -5.30 22.91
C LYS A 327 -11.33 -4.01 22.10
N GLN A 328 -12.46 -3.43 21.73
CA GLN A 328 -12.56 -2.08 21.20
C GLN A 328 -12.77 -1.08 22.34
N GLY A 329 -12.26 0.14 22.17
CA GLY A 329 -12.36 1.17 23.20
C GLY A 329 -12.01 2.56 22.67
N LEU A 330 -12.36 3.58 23.47
CA LEU A 330 -11.90 4.94 23.22
C LEU A 330 -10.39 5.00 23.44
N VAL A 331 -9.69 5.61 22.49
CA VAL A 331 -8.26 5.92 22.59
C VAL A 331 -8.07 7.42 22.73
N PHE A 332 -7.22 7.81 23.66
CA PHE A 332 -6.98 9.21 24.04
C PHE A 332 -5.56 9.36 24.59
N ARG A 333 -5.06 10.59 24.71
CA ARG A 333 -3.72 10.82 25.29
C ARG A 333 -3.72 10.55 26.81
N PRO A 334 -2.66 9.95 27.37
CA PRO A 334 -2.56 9.72 28.82
C PRO A 334 -2.76 11.02 29.61
N GLY A 335 -3.51 10.94 30.71
CA GLY A 335 -3.80 12.10 31.57
C GLY A 335 -4.96 12.98 31.12
N ASP A 336 -5.58 12.71 29.97
CA ASP A 336 -6.77 13.46 29.54
C ASP A 336 -7.98 13.16 30.43
N THR A 337 -8.36 14.12 31.27
CA THR A 337 -9.41 14.01 32.29
C THR A 337 -10.82 13.89 31.72
N ARG A 338 -10.99 14.12 30.40
CA ARG A 338 -12.25 13.84 29.68
C ARG A 338 -12.51 12.34 29.56
N PHE A 339 -11.47 11.50 29.67
CA PHE A 339 -11.59 10.04 29.49
C PHE A 339 -10.98 9.23 30.63
N ALA A 340 -9.84 9.65 31.18
CA ALA A 340 -9.11 8.90 32.18
C ALA A 340 -9.95 8.69 33.45
N GLY A 341 -10.16 7.42 33.82
CA GLY A 341 -10.93 7.05 35.02
C GLY A 341 -12.44 7.27 34.93
N ARG A 342 -12.97 7.65 33.77
CA ARG A 342 -14.41 7.85 33.57
C ARG A 342 -15.11 6.58 33.12
N ASP A 343 -16.43 6.54 33.33
CA ASP A 343 -17.30 5.59 32.67
C ASP A 343 -17.36 5.88 31.15
N PRO A 344 -17.32 4.86 30.26
CA PRO A 344 -17.34 5.09 28.81
C PRO A 344 -18.57 5.86 28.31
N ALA A 345 -19.76 5.63 28.86
CA ALA A 345 -20.97 6.30 28.43
C ALA A 345 -21.01 7.76 28.91
N GLU A 346 -20.44 8.04 30.08
CA GLU A 346 -20.24 9.42 30.56
C GLU A 346 -19.24 10.19 29.70
N ALA A 347 -18.06 9.59 29.43
CA ALA A 347 -17.04 10.21 28.59
C ALA A 347 -17.59 10.56 27.19
N ILE A 348 -18.32 9.64 26.56
CA ILE A 348 -18.94 9.88 25.24
C ILE A 348 -19.97 11.01 25.30
N ARG A 349 -20.82 11.05 26.33
CA ARG A 349 -21.80 12.15 26.50
C ARG A 349 -21.10 13.51 26.61
N GLN A 350 -20.03 13.60 27.40
CA GLN A 350 -19.28 14.84 27.57
C GLN A 350 -18.64 15.31 26.24
N VAL A 351 -17.93 14.42 25.55
CA VAL A 351 -17.18 14.82 24.34
C VAL A 351 -18.08 14.99 23.10
N LYS A 352 -19.34 14.55 23.17
CA LYS A 352 -20.34 14.83 22.13
C LYS A 352 -20.65 16.32 22.01
N GLU A 353 -20.58 17.04 23.12
CA GLU A 353 -20.97 18.46 23.22
C GLU A 353 -19.75 19.40 23.28
N ASP A 354 -18.57 18.86 23.55
CA ASP A 354 -17.32 19.62 23.63
C ASP A 354 -16.72 19.89 22.23
N SER A 355 -16.97 21.09 21.70
CA SER A 355 -16.38 21.53 20.42
C SER A 355 -14.84 21.63 20.45
N GLY A 356 -14.23 21.67 21.64
CA GLY A 356 -12.78 21.65 21.83
C GLY A 356 -12.18 20.24 21.92
N CYS A 357 -13.00 19.19 21.82
CA CYS A 357 -12.56 17.79 21.82
C CYS A 357 -12.78 17.16 20.45
N VAL A 358 -11.72 17.16 19.63
CA VAL A 358 -11.76 16.71 18.25
C VAL A 358 -11.60 15.19 18.18
N MET A 359 -12.53 14.50 17.55
CA MET A 359 -12.43 13.08 17.27
C MET A 359 -11.74 12.80 15.93
N VAL A 360 -11.17 11.60 15.79
CA VAL A 360 -10.89 10.96 14.49
C VAL A 360 -11.76 9.71 14.36
N ASN A 361 -12.54 9.66 13.28
CA ASN A 361 -13.50 8.61 13.02
C ASN A 361 -12.90 7.45 12.20
N ARG A 362 -13.61 6.33 12.09
CA ARG A 362 -13.28 5.21 11.18
C ARG A 362 -14.06 5.35 9.87
N ASN A 363 -13.49 4.80 8.80
CA ASN A 363 -14.11 4.79 7.48
C ASN A 363 -15.50 4.13 7.51
N GLN A 364 -16.43 4.67 6.73
CA GLN A 364 -17.75 4.08 6.51
C GLN A 364 -17.64 2.60 6.07
N GLY A 365 -18.61 1.80 6.49
CA GLY A 365 -18.66 0.36 6.24
C GLY A 365 -17.78 -0.51 7.15
N SER A 366 -16.97 0.07 8.05
CA SER A 366 -16.24 -0.72 9.05
C SER A 366 -17.10 -1.07 10.27
N GLY A 367 -16.88 -2.24 10.87
CA GLY A 367 -17.60 -2.64 12.10
C GLY A 367 -17.42 -1.64 13.25
N THR A 368 -16.21 -1.08 13.39
CA THR A 368 -15.94 0.01 14.35
C THR A 368 -16.75 1.26 14.05
N ARG A 369 -17.04 1.57 12.77
CA ARG A 369 -17.89 2.72 12.43
C ARG A 369 -19.33 2.49 12.86
N ILE A 370 -19.86 1.27 12.70
CA ILE A 370 -21.19 0.89 13.21
C ILE A 370 -21.25 1.07 14.73
N LEU A 371 -20.22 0.63 15.46
CA LEU A 371 -20.10 0.84 16.91
C LEU A 371 -20.10 2.33 17.27
N ILE A 372 -19.26 3.14 16.61
CA ILE A 372 -19.18 4.58 16.83
C ILE A 372 -20.54 5.25 16.60
N ASP A 373 -21.19 4.97 15.47
CA ASP A 373 -22.46 5.60 15.11
C ASP A 373 -23.58 5.22 16.09
N ARG A 374 -23.60 3.98 16.57
CA ARG A 374 -24.50 3.53 17.65
C ARG A 374 -24.24 4.28 18.96
N LEU A 375 -22.98 4.42 19.35
CA LEU A 375 -22.60 5.13 20.59
C LEU A 375 -22.90 6.63 20.54
N LEU A 376 -22.75 7.25 19.36
CA LEU A 376 -23.03 8.67 19.17
C LEU A 376 -24.53 8.97 19.06
N GLY A 377 -25.35 7.99 18.66
CA GLY A 377 -26.80 8.15 18.57
C GLY A 377 -27.20 9.27 17.60
N GLY A 378 -26.51 9.39 16.46
CA GLY A 378 -26.75 10.42 15.45
C GLY A 378 -25.99 11.74 15.67
N ALA A 379 -25.33 11.94 16.82
CA ALA A 379 -24.50 13.12 17.04
C ALA A 379 -23.25 13.13 16.17
N GLN A 380 -22.82 14.31 15.72
CA GLN A 380 -21.61 14.52 14.93
C GLN A 380 -20.67 15.49 15.66
N PRO A 381 -19.89 15.01 16.64
CA PRO A 381 -18.96 15.87 17.38
C PRO A 381 -17.84 16.42 16.48
N ALA A 382 -17.06 17.37 17.01
CA ALA A 382 -15.94 17.96 16.30
C ALA A 382 -15.01 16.87 15.74
N GLY A 383 -14.70 16.93 14.44
CA GLY A 383 -13.87 15.93 13.77
C GLY A 383 -14.60 14.66 13.28
N TYR A 384 -15.93 14.52 13.46
CA TYR A 384 -16.69 13.35 13.00
C TYR A 384 -16.50 13.01 11.51
N ALA A 385 -16.36 14.04 10.67
CA ALA A 385 -16.13 13.90 9.23
C ALA A 385 -14.71 13.40 8.88
N VAL A 386 -13.75 13.53 9.79
CA VAL A 386 -12.36 13.09 9.59
C VAL A 386 -12.30 11.58 9.76
N GLN A 387 -12.07 10.86 8.67
CA GLN A 387 -12.07 9.39 8.67
C GLN A 387 -10.67 8.81 8.46
N SER A 388 -10.36 7.79 9.25
CA SER A 388 -9.17 6.95 9.13
C SER A 388 -9.53 5.57 8.57
N ARG A 389 -8.61 4.94 7.83
CA ARG A 389 -8.79 3.60 7.19
C ARG A 389 -8.39 2.41 8.06
N ASN A 390 -7.62 2.61 9.12
CA ASN A 390 -7.26 1.53 10.05
C ASN A 390 -7.06 2.03 11.49
N HIS A 391 -6.95 1.10 12.45
CA HIS A 391 -6.79 1.41 13.86
C HIS A 391 -5.46 2.15 14.18
N ASN A 392 -4.36 1.80 13.50
CA ASN A 392 -3.06 2.44 13.71
C ASN A 392 -3.11 3.93 13.34
N ALA A 393 -3.80 4.29 12.26
CA ALA A 393 -3.94 5.67 11.85
C ALA A 393 -4.84 6.49 12.80
N VAL A 394 -5.82 5.85 13.46
CA VAL A 394 -6.57 6.48 14.58
C VAL A 394 -5.61 6.79 15.73
N ALA A 395 -4.86 5.80 16.20
CA ALA A 395 -3.91 6.00 17.30
C ALA A 395 -2.81 7.01 16.97
N ALA A 396 -2.26 6.98 15.75
CA ALA A 396 -1.27 7.95 15.31
C ALA A 396 -1.82 9.39 15.30
N ALA A 397 -3.07 9.59 14.87
CA ALA A 397 -3.70 10.92 14.90
C ALA A 397 -3.86 11.44 16.34
N VAL A 398 -4.24 10.58 17.27
CA VAL A 398 -4.36 10.93 18.70
C VAL A 398 -2.99 11.23 19.33
N ALA A 399 -2.00 10.36 19.09
CA ALA A 399 -0.64 10.53 19.61
C ALA A 399 0.05 11.79 19.08
N GLN A 400 -0.24 12.18 17.84
CA GLN A 400 0.33 13.37 17.19
C GLN A 400 -0.45 14.67 17.48
N GLY A 401 -1.51 14.63 18.29
CA GLY A 401 -2.31 15.82 18.59
C GLY A 401 -3.22 16.30 17.44
N ARG A 402 -3.39 15.49 16.38
CA ARG A 402 -4.31 15.80 15.26
C ARG A 402 -5.77 15.53 15.60
N ALA A 403 -6.01 14.72 16.62
CA ALA A 403 -7.29 14.47 17.25
C ALA A 403 -7.07 14.25 18.75
N ASP A 404 -8.08 14.50 19.57
CA ASP A 404 -8.09 14.20 21.00
C ASP A 404 -8.44 12.75 21.28
N TRP A 405 -9.35 12.17 20.49
CA TRP A 405 -9.82 10.81 20.71
C TRP A 405 -10.30 10.10 19.44
N GLY A 406 -10.49 8.78 19.55
CA GLY A 406 -11.14 7.96 18.53
C GLY A 406 -11.45 6.56 19.08
N VAL A 407 -11.89 5.63 18.22
CA VAL A 407 -12.09 4.22 18.62
C VAL A 407 -11.09 3.32 17.92
N ALA A 408 -10.37 2.53 18.71
CA ALA A 408 -9.41 1.54 18.23
C ALA A 408 -9.40 0.29 19.12
N ILE A 409 -8.60 -0.70 18.73
CA ILE A 409 -8.41 -1.93 19.52
C ILE A 409 -7.35 -1.72 20.60
N GLN A 410 -7.50 -2.40 21.74
CA GLN A 410 -6.64 -2.24 22.92
C GLN A 410 -5.14 -2.37 22.62
N TRP A 411 -4.76 -3.35 21.80
CA TRP A 411 -3.36 -3.55 21.43
C TRP A 411 -2.73 -2.31 20.80
N VAL A 412 -3.47 -1.67 19.87
CA VAL A 412 -2.99 -0.52 19.12
C VAL A 412 -2.83 0.69 20.04
N ALA A 413 -3.75 0.88 20.99
CA ALA A 413 -3.63 1.91 22.01
C ALA A 413 -2.36 1.72 22.86
N ARG A 414 -2.12 0.48 23.33
CA ARG A 414 -0.93 0.12 24.13
C ARG A 414 0.36 0.35 23.37
N GLN A 415 0.44 -0.07 22.11
CA GLN A 415 1.63 0.12 21.27
C GLN A 415 1.93 1.61 21.00
N ALA A 416 0.90 2.45 20.94
CA ALA A 416 1.05 3.89 20.77
C ALA A 416 1.26 4.65 22.10
N GLY A 417 1.32 3.95 23.25
CA GLY A 417 1.44 4.59 24.57
C GLY A 417 0.23 5.45 24.96
N LEU A 418 -0.95 5.13 24.43
CA LEU A 418 -2.19 5.89 24.63
C LEU A 418 -3.04 5.33 25.79
N GLY A 419 -3.88 6.19 26.34
CA GLY A 419 -4.98 5.79 27.21
C GLY A 419 -6.03 4.97 26.45
N PHE A 420 -6.68 4.05 27.14
CA PHE A 420 -7.69 3.16 26.58
C PHE A 420 -8.86 2.99 27.53
N LEU A 421 -10.07 3.33 27.07
CA LEU A 421 -11.31 3.14 27.83
C LEU A 421 -12.16 2.06 27.13
N PRO A 422 -12.32 0.86 27.72
CA PRO A 422 -12.97 -0.27 27.05
C PRO A 422 -14.44 -0.02 26.72
N LEU A 423 -14.88 -0.45 25.53
CA LEU A 423 -16.27 -0.34 25.08
C LEU A 423 -16.88 -1.73 24.89
N GLU A 424 -16.48 -2.46 23.86
CA GLU A 424 -17.13 -3.70 23.45
C GLU A 424 -16.11 -4.76 23.06
N ASP A 425 -16.47 -6.02 23.27
CA ASP A 425 -15.72 -7.16 22.78
C ASP A 425 -16.18 -7.52 21.36
N GLU A 426 -15.22 -7.79 20.48
CA GLU A 426 -15.45 -8.13 19.09
C GLU A 426 -14.76 -9.44 18.77
N GLN A 427 -15.46 -10.36 18.09
CA GLN A 427 -14.86 -11.62 17.66
C GLN A 427 -14.36 -11.49 16.22
N TYR A 428 -13.07 -11.79 16.02
CA TYR A 428 -12.44 -11.85 14.72
C TYR A 428 -12.11 -13.30 14.38
N ASP A 429 -12.74 -13.82 13.33
CA ASP A 429 -12.62 -15.22 12.89
C ASP A 429 -12.19 -15.31 11.42
N PHE A 430 -11.91 -16.54 11.01
CA PHE A 430 -11.44 -16.89 9.68
C PHE A 430 -12.47 -17.82 9.02
N VAL A 431 -13.03 -17.39 7.88
CA VAL A 431 -13.91 -18.23 7.07
C VAL A 431 -13.13 -18.87 5.95
N VAL A 432 -13.31 -20.17 5.76
CA VAL A 432 -12.58 -20.98 4.80
C VAL A 432 -13.57 -21.70 3.89
N PRO A 433 -13.42 -21.65 2.56
CA PRO A 433 -14.19 -22.51 1.67
C PRO A 433 -13.87 -23.97 1.95
N ARG A 434 -14.88 -24.84 2.12
CA ARG A 434 -14.67 -26.25 2.50
C ARG A 434 -13.70 -26.99 1.59
N GLY A 435 -13.77 -26.73 0.28
CA GLY A 435 -12.85 -27.32 -0.71
C GLY A 435 -11.37 -26.91 -0.56
N ARG A 436 -11.05 -25.95 0.33
CA ARG A 436 -9.69 -25.46 0.59
C ARG A 436 -9.18 -25.80 1.99
N LEU A 437 -9.96 -26.48 2.83
CA LEU A 437 -9.60 -26.81 4.22
C LEU A 437 -8.28 -27.60 4.32
N GLU A 438 -8.07 -28.53 3.40
CA GLU A 438 -6.89 -29.42 3.39
C GLU A 438 -5.68 -28.82 2.67
N ARG A 439 -5.74 -27.55 2.24
CA ARG A 439 -4.55 -26.90 1.68
C ARG A 439 -3.47 -26.77 2.76
N PRO A 440 -2.20 -27.09 2.46
CA PRO A 440 -1.14 -27.08 3.47
C PRO A 440 -1.04 -25.78 4.27
N ALA A 441 -1.21 -24.63 3.61
CA ALA A 441 -1.12 -23.34 4.29
C ALA A 441 -2.35 -23.02 5.18
N VAL A 442 -3.53 -23.57 4.86
CA VAL A 442 -4.74 -23.45 5.68
C VAL A 442 -4.64 -24.35 6.90
N VAL A 443 -4.18 -25.59 6.72
CA VAL A 443 -3.87 -26.51 7.81
C VAL A 443 -2.84 -25.89 8.76
N ALA A 444 -1.75 -25.34 8.22
CA ALA A 444 -0.73 -24.66 9.00
C ALA A 444 -1.28 -23.45 9.77
N LEU A 445 -2.22 -22.68 9.21
CA LEU A 445 -2.88 -21.58 9.93
C LEU A 445 -3.69 -22.11 11.13
N ARG A 446 -4.44 -23.21 10.95
CA ARG A 446 -5.23 -23.84 12.01
C ARG A 446 -4.32 -24.37 13.14
N GLU A 447 -3.25 -25.05 12.78
CA GLU A 447 -2.24 -25.54 13.73
C GLU A 447 -1.57 -24.38 14.49
N LEU A 448 -1.23 -23.32 13.78
CA LEU A 448 -0.62 -22.12 14.36
C LEU A 448 -1.55 -21.48 15.41
N LEU A 449 -2.86 -21.40 15.14
CA LEU A 449 -3.85 -20.89 16.10
C LEU A 449 -4.00 -21.78 17.35
N ALA A 450 -3.74 -23.08 17.22
CA ALA A 450 -3.78 -24.02 18.35
C ALA A 450 -2.48 -24.02 19.18
N GLU A 451 -1.37 -23.55 18.62
CA GLU A 451 -0.05 -23.64 19.25
C GLU A 451 0.07 -22.78 20.53
N PRO A 452 0.56 -23.35 21.66
CA PRO A 452 0.65 -22.61 22.92
C PRO A 452 1.47 -21.32 22.85
N ALA A 453 2.61 -21.32 22.16
CA ALA A 453 3.47 -20.13 22.03
C ALA A 453 2.78 -18.99 21.26
N VAL A 454 2.06 -19.34 20.20
CA VAL A 454 1.26 -18.38 19.41
C VAL A 454 0.10 -17.85 20.23
N ARG A 455 -0.63 -18.74 20.93
CA ARG A 455 -1.74 -18.36 21.80
C ARG A 455 -1.28 -17.42 22.92
N GLN A 456 -0.15 -17.71 23.55
CA GLN A 456 0.46 -16.85 24.56
C GLN A 456 0.85 -15.49 23.96
N ARG A 457 1.39 -15.46 22.73
CA ARG A 457 1.76 -14.20 22.07
C ARG A 457 0.54 -13.36 21.72
N LEU A 458 -0.51 -13.95 21.16
CA LEU A 458 -1.78 -13.29 20.89
C LEU A 458 -2.44 -12.77 22.19
N ALA A 459 -2.40 -13.55 23.27
CA ALA A 459 -2.85 -13.11 24.60
C ALA A 459 -2.03 -11.92 25.13
N GLY A 460 -0.71 -11.94 24.95
CA GLY A 460 0.18 -10.81 25.25
C GLY A 460 -0.15 -9.57 24.41
N MET A 461 -0.72 -9.76 23.21
CA MET A 461 -1.27 -8.67 22.40
C MET A 461 -2.62 -8.13 22.92
N GLY A 462 -3.21 -8.75 23.95
CA GLY A 462 -4.53 -8.39 24.46
C GLY A 462 -5.69 -9.05 23.71
N PHE A 463 -5.41 -10.08 22.89
CA PHE A 463 -6.44 -10.89 22.26
C PHE A 463 -6.91 -12.02 23.17
N ARG A 464 -8.20 -12.34 23.12
CA ARG A 464 -8.83 -13.39 23.92
C ARG A 464 -9.08 -14.59 23.04
N LEU A 465 -8.35 -15.68 23.27
CA LEU A 465 -8.64 -16.95 22.62
C LEU A 465 -9.61 -17.72 23.49
N LYS A 466 -10.60 -18.39 22.89
CA LYS A 466 -11.45 -19.33 23.63
C LYS A 466 -10.57 -20.49 24.11
N VAL A 467 -10.70 -20.83 25.39
CA VAL A 467 -9.90 -21.89 26.04
C VAL A 467 -10.18 -23.21 25.37
#